data_AF-A0AAE1USE3-F1
#
_entry.id   AF-A0AAE1USE3-F1
#
_cell.length_a   1.000
_cell.length_b   1.000
_cell.length_c   1.000
_cell.angle_alpha   90.00
_cell.angle_beta   90.00
_cell.angle_gamma   90.00
#
_symmetry.space_group_name_H-M   'P 1'
#
loop_
_entity.id
_entity.type
_entity.pdbx_description
1 polymer ?
#
loop_
_entity_poly.entity_id
_entity_poly.type
_entity_poly.pdbx_seq_one_letter_code
_entity_poly.pdbx_strand_id
1 'polypeptide(L)'
;MISIKGCVYPAILPVENKKVNGKVLSGITVPELDILDKFEDVEYERRTVDVSMTDSSNSLMVEAYIWADQSDPNLYGEWDFEEWEPLHKESFLKMTMEELEQPDQSSSI
;
A
#
# COMPACT_ATOMS: atom_id res chain seq x y z
N MET A 1 10.63 -0.78 -2.38
CA MET A 1 9.78 -0.72 -1.17
C MET A 1 10.55 -1.29 0.01
N ILE A 2 10.05 -1.19 1.24
CA ILE A 2 10.74 -1.67 2.44
C ILE A 2 9.88 -2.72 3.14
N SER A 3 10.49 -3.77 3.66
CA SER A 3 9.78 -4.83 4.39
C SER A 3 9.56 -4.41 5.85
N ILE A 4 8.48 -4.89 6.45
CA ILE A 4 8.14 -4.65 7.86
C ILE A 4 8.10 -6.00 8.57
N LYS A 5 8.78 -6.14 9.72
CA LYS A 5 8.88 -7.44 10.40
C LYS A 5 7.49 -7.92 10.82
N GLY A 6 7.15 -9.14 10.42
CA GLY A 6 5.85 -9.75 10.74
C GLY A 6 4.74 -9.40 9.77
N CYS A 7 4.96 -8.49 8.82
CA CYS A 7 4.01 -8.17 7.76
C CYS A 7 4.42 -8.81 6.44
N VAL A 8 3.43 -9.22 5.64
CA VAL A 8 3.67 -9.70 4.27
C VAL A 8 3.58 -8.58 3.24
N TYR A 9 3.06 -7.41 3.59
CA TYR A 9 2.92 -6.27 2.70
C TYR A 9 4.05 -5.23 2.91
N PRO A 10 4.37 -4.43 1.88
CA PRO A 10 5.47 -3.46 1.93
C PRO A 10 5.09 -2.10 2.52
N ALA A 11 6.08 -1.40 3.06
CA ALA A 11 6.04 0.05 3.32
C ALA A 11 6.58 0.86 2.12
N ILE A 12 5.97 2.02 1.89
CA ILE A 12 6.53 3.11 1.08
C ILE A 12 7.00 4.22 2.05
N LEU A 13 8.26 4.62 1.94
CA LEU A 13 8.85 5.72 2.72
C LEU A 13 9.33 6.85 1.80
N PRO A 14 9.17 8.12 2.21
CA PRO A 14 9.65 9.27 1.44
C PRO A 14 11.16 9.45 1.63
N VAL A 15 11.96 8.60 0.99
CA VAL A 15 13.43 8.65 1.05
C VAL A 15 13.98 9.41 -0.16
N GLU A 16 14.80 10.42 0.10
CA GLU A 16 15.43 11.22 -0.94
C GLU A 16 16.27 10.35 -1.91
N ASN A 17 16.18 10.63 -3.20
CA ASN A 17 16.89 9.92 -4.28
C ASN A 17 16.55 8.43 -4.42
N LYS A 18 15.52 7.92 -3.74
CA LYS A 18 14.96 6.60 -3.99
C LYS A 18 13.67 6.71 -4.81
N LYS A 19 13.42 5.68 -5.62
CA LYS A 19 12.19 5.54 -6.42
C LYS A 19 11.56 4.19 -6.17
N VAL A 20 10.24 4.14 -6.26
CA VAL A 20 9.46 2.91 -6.21
C VAL A 20 8.82 2.69 -7.56
N ASN A 21 9.03 1.51 -8.13
CA ASN A 21 8.28 1.08 -9.31
C ASN A 21 6.96 0.46 -8.83
N GLY A 22 5.87 0.82 -9.50
CA GLY A 22 4.54 0.35 -9.14
C GLY A 22 3.57 0.55 -10.30
N LYS A 23 2.28 0.41 -10.00
CA LYS A 23 1.18 0.64 -10.96
C LYS A 23 0.28 1.73 -10.41
N VAL A 24 -0.21 2.58 -11.31
CA VAL A 24 -1.23 3.58 -10.99
C VAL A 24 -2.59 3.00 -11.34
N LEU A 25 -3.49 2.94 -10.35
CA LEU A 25 -4.90 2.63 -10.58
C LEU A 25 -5.62 3.93 -10.97
N SER A 26 -6.34 3.92 -12.09
CA SER A 26 -7.10 5.08 -12.57
C SER A 26 -8.58 4.75 -12.65
N GLY A 27 -9.43 5.79 -12.54
CA GLY A 27 -10.89 5.63 -12.58
C GLY A 27 -11.52 5.16 -11.26
N ILE A 28 -10.79 5.22 -10.15
CA ILE A 28 -11.31 4.90 -8.81
C ILE A 28 -12.35 5.96 -8.41
N THR A 29 -13.54 5.50 -8.03
CA THR A 29 -14.62 6.36 -7.53
C THR A 29 -14.42 6.70 -6.05
N VAL A 30 -15.09 7.75 -5.56
CA VAL A 30 -15.00 8.15 -4.14
C VAL A 30 -15.34 6.99 -3.18
N PRO A 31 -16.43 6.20 -3.39
CA PRO A 31 -16.72 5.08 -2.50
C PRO A 31 -15.69 3.95 -2.55
N GLU A 32 -15.09 3.68 -3.71
CA GLU A 32 -14.00 2.69 -3.82
C GLU A 32 -12.74 3.19 -3.12
N LEU A 33 -12.48 4.49 -3.21
CA LEU A 33 -11.37 5.13 -2.52
C LEU A 33 -11.56 5.08 -0.99
N ASP A 34 -12.78 5.26 -0.48
CA ASP A 34 -13.10 5.09 0.95
C ASP A 34 -12.84 3.65 1.44
N ILE A 35 -13.01 2.64 0.59
CA ILE A 35 -12.68 1.24 0.93
C ILE A 35 -11.17 1.09 1.09
N LEU A 36 -10.38 1.70 0.19
CA LEU A 36 -8.92 1.70 0.30
C LEU A 36 -8.45 2.44 1.57
N ASP A 37 -9.05 3.59 1.88
CA ASP A 37 -8.72 4.33 3.12
C ASP A 37 -8.95 3.49 4.38
N LYS A 38 -10.03 2.71 4.42
CA LYS A 38 -10.32 1.81 5.54
C LYS A 38 -9.38 0.63 5.60
N PHE A 39 -9.04 0.05 4.45
CA PHE A 39 -8.17 -1.12 4.36
C PHE A 39 -6.73 -0.80 4.82
N GLU A 40 -6.22 0.38 4.47
CA GLU A 40 -4.86 0.81 4.80
C GLU A 40 -4.72 1.30 6.26
N ASP A 41 -5.85 1.60 6.91
CA ASP A 41 -6.00 1.99 8.33
C ASP A 41 -5.01 3.11 8.76
N VAL A 42 -4.78 3.26 10.06
CA VAL A 42 -3.82 4.21 10.65
C VAL A 42 -2.35 3.89 10.33
N GLU A 43 -2.07 2.71 9.75
CA GLU A 43 -0.72 2.30 9.38
C GLU A 43 -0.15 3.14 8.23
N TYR A 44 -1.02 3.62 7.34
CA TYR A 44 -0.64 4.44 6.20
C TYR A 44 -1.39 5.76 6.13
N GLU A 45 -0.71 6.78 5.62
CA GLU A 45 -1.28 8.07 5.32
C GLU A 45 -1.38 8.26 3.81
N ARG A 46 -2.58 8.59 3.30
CA ARG A 46 -2.74 8.97 1.90
C ARG A 46 -2.09 10.32 1.63
N ARG A 47 -1.18 10.36 0.67
CA ARG A 47 -0.45 11.57 0.27
C ARG A 47 -0.41 11.71 -1.24
N THR A 48 -0.40 12.96 -1.72
CA THR A 48 -0.14 13.25 -3.13
C THR A 48 1.35 13.08 -3.42
N VAL A 49 1.67 12.33 -4.48
CA VAL A 49 3.03 12.05 -4.93
C VAL A 49 3.15 12.25 -6.44
N ASP A 50 4.34 12.65 -6.89
CA ASP A 50 4.68 12.72 -8.31
C ASP A 50 5.20 11.38 -8.80
N VAL A 51 4.60 10.87 -9.88
CA VAL A 51 5.02 9.62 -10.53
C VAL A 51 5.43 9.86 -11.97
N SER A 52 6.48 9.19 -12.41
CA SER A 52 6.92 9.15 -13.81
C SER A 52 6.30 7.92 -14.47
N MET A 53 5.59 8.10 -15.59
CA MET A 53 5.10 6.95 -16.35
C MET A 53 6.25 6.28 -17.09
N THR A 54 6.32 4.95 -17.09
CA THR A 54 7.38 4.23 -17.81
C THR A 54 7.24 4.37 -19.33
N ASP A 55 6.01 4.47 -19.83
CA ASP A 55 5.70 4.44 -21.25
C ASP A 55 5.66 5.84 -21.90
N SER A 56 5.83 6.91 -21.11
CA SER A 56 5.83 8.27 -21.62
C SER A 56 6.69 9.19 -20.75
N SER A 57 7.19 10.29 -21.31
CA SER A 57 7.93 11.28 -20.52
C SER A 57 7.02 12.13 -19.61
N ASN A 58 5.77 11.70 -19.37
CA ASN A 58 4.80 12.43 -18.59
C ASN A 58 4.93 12.10 -17.10
N SER A 59 4.90 13.15 -16.28
CA SER A 59 4.69 13.05 -14.85
C SER A 59 3.21 13.25 -14.51
N LEU A 60 2.73 12.50 -13.52
CA LEU A 60 1.38 12.62 -13.00
C LEU A 60 1.43 12.81 -11.48
N MET A 61 0.56 13.67 -10.95
CA MET A 61 0.28 13.68 -9.52
C MET A 61 -0.80 12.65 -9.24
N VAL A 62 -0.53 11.75 -8.30
CA VAL A 62 -1.45 10.69 -7.87
C VAL A 62 -1.47 10.61 -6.35
N GLU A 63 -2.46 9.94 -5.79
CA GLU A 63 -2.48 9.62 -4.37
C GLU A 63 -1.83 8.25 -4.12
N ALA A 64 -1.07 8.13 -3.04
CA ALA A 64 -0.45 6.89 -2.59
C ALA A 64 -0.51 6.79 -1.06
N TYR A 65 -0.55 5.56 -0.55
CA TYR A 65 -0.51 5.26 0.88
C TYR A 65 0.96 5.14 1.34
N ILE A 66 1.36 6.06 2.21
CA ILE A 66 2.74 6.19 2.70
C ILE A 66 2.76 5.75 4.16
N TRP A 67 3.73 4.91 4.53
CA TRP A 67 3.84 4.40 5.89
C TRP A 67 3.94 5.54 6.91
N ALA A 68 3.04 5.54 7.90
CA ALA A 68 2.87 6.67 8.80
C ALA A 68 4.08 6.87 9.74
N ASP A 69 4.60 5.78 10.31
CA ASP A 69 5.77 5.81 11.21
C ASP A 69 7.08 5.57 10.46
N GLN A 70 7.68 6.64 9.94
CA GLN A 70 8.98 6.58 9.27
C GLN A 70 10.15 6.19 10.19
N SER A 71 9.94 6.16 11.51
CA SER A 71 10.91 5.74 12.52
C SER A 71 10.70 4.32 13.04
N ASP A 72 9.76 3.58 12.45
CA ASP A 72 9.41 2.22 12.90
C ASP A 72 10.64 1.30 12.91
N PRO A 73 11.06 0.77 14.08
CA PRO A 73 12.22 -0.11 14.21
C PRO A 73 12.04 -1.48 13.54
N ASN A 74 10.82 -1.80 13.09
CA ASN A 74 10.50 -3.01 12.35
C ASN A 74 10.74 -2.87 10.85
N LEU A 75 10.98 -1.67 10.33
CA LEU A 75 11.36 -1.44 8.93
C LEU A 75 12.74 -2.05 8.67
N TYR A 76 12.83 -2.91 7.65
CA TYR A 76 14.07 -3.60 7.31
C TYR A 76 14.12 -4.04 5.85
N GLY A 77 15.33 -4.11 5.30
CA GLY A 77 15.58 -4.69 3.98
C GLY A 77 14.87 -3.96 2.83
N GLU A 78 15.00 -4.54 1.64
CA GLU A 78 14.19 -4.18 0.48
C GLU A 78 13.08 -5.21 0.32
N TRP A 79 11.91 -4.74 -0.09
CA TRP A 79 10.79 -5.60 -0.45
C TRP A 79 10.76 -5.78 -1.97
N ASP A 80 10.64 -7.04 -2.40
CA ASP A 80 10.66 -7.45 -3.81
C ASP A 80 9.32 -8.10 -4.19
N PHE A 81 8.66 -7.55 -5.23
CA PHE A 81 7.38 -8.05 -5.72
C PHE A 81 7.50 -9.44 -6.35
N GLU A 82 8.58 -9.70 -7.08
CA GLU A 82 8.80 -10.95 -7.82
C GLU A 82 9.06 -12.11 -6.85
N GLU A 83 9.71 -11.84 -5.72
CA GLU A 83 9.83 -12.83 -4.62
C GLU A 83 8.51 -13.01 -3.86
N TRP A 84 7.79 -11.91 -3.61
CA TRP A 84 6.56 -11.93 -2.82
C TRP A 84 5.39 -12.63 -3.52
N GLU A 85 5.18 -12.34 -4.80
CA GLU A 85 4.00 -12.79 -5.56
C GLU A 85 3.76 -14.31 -5.47
N PRO A 86 4.73 -15.19 -5.77
CA PRO A 86 4.49 -16.64 -5.71
C PRO A 86 4.35 -17.19 -4.29
N LEU A 87 4.85 -16.48 -3.26
CA LEU A 87 4.89 -16.98 -1.88
C LEU A 87 3.69 -16.54 -1.04
N HIS A 88 3.16 -15.34 -1.30
CA HIS A 88 2.26 -14.66 -0.38
C HIS A 88 0.97 -14.15 -1.02
N LYS A 89 0.89 -14.04 -2.35
CA LYS A 89 -0.27 -13.44 -3.02
C LYS A 89 -1.58 -14.17 -2.75
N GLU A 90 -1.59 -15.50 -2.84
CA GLU A 90 -2.82 -16.27 -2.66
C GLU A 90 -3.36 -16.16 -1.23
N SER A 91 -2.48 -16.25 -0.23
CA SER A 91 -2.87 -16.13 1.18
C SER A 91 -3.29 -14.71 1.53
N PHE A 92 -2.60 -13.69 0.99
CA PHE A 92 -2.95 -12.30 1.17
C PHE A 92 -4.34 -12.00 0.58
N LEU A 93 -4.60 -12.38 -0.67
CA LEU A 93 -5.90 -12.18 -1.30
C LEU A 93 -7.04 -12.87 -0.53
N LYS A 94 -6.80 -14.10 -0.05
CA LYS A 94 -7.79 -14.81 0.75
C LYS A 94 -8.13 -14.06 2.04
N MET A 95 -7.12 -13.61 2.77
CA MET A 95 -7.30 -12.83 4.00
C MET A 95 -8.07 -11.53 3.74
N THR A 96 -7.67 -10.77 2.71
CA THR A 96 -8.32 -9.51 2.34
C THR A 96 -9.79 -9.71 1.94
N MET A 97 -10.11 -10.79 1.22
CA MET A 97 -11.50 -11.10 0.85
C MET A 97 -12.33 -11.46 2.09
N GLU A 98 -11.79 -12.27 3.00
CA GLU A 98 -12.46 -12.65 4.25
C GLU A 98 -12.73 -11.45 5.17
N GLU A 99 -11.86 -10.43 5.13
CA GLU A 99 -12.04 -9.18 5.87
C GLU A 99 -13.12 -8.29 5.26
N LEU A 100 -13.16 -8.15 3.93
CA LEU A 100 -14.21 -7.41 3.24
C LEU A 100 -15.61 -8.04 3.37
N GLU A 101 -15.67 -9.36 3.53
CA GLU A 101 -16.92 -10.11 3.74
C GLU A 101 -17.48 -10.00 5.18
N GLN A 102 -16.67 -9.53 6.14
CA GLN A 102 -17.09 -9.35 7.52
C GLN A 102 -17.49 -7.89 7.79
N PRO A 103 -18.78 -7.53 7.75
CA PRO A 103 -19.21 -6.20 8.14
C PRO A 103 -18.95 -5.97 9.63
N ASP A 104 -18.09 -4.99 9.91
CA ASP A 104 -17.82 -4.30 11.18
C ASP A 104 -18.69 -4.77 12.35
N GLN A 105 -18.20 -5.71 13.14
CA GLN A 105 -18.73 -6.02 14.47
C GLN A 105 -18.02 -5.14 15.52
N SER A 106 -17.92 -3.84 15.29
CA SER A 106 -17.47 -2.88 16.30
C SER A 106 -18.47 -1.72 16.40
N SER A 107 -19.62 -2.05 16.97
CA SER A 107 -20.60 -1.08 17.48
C SER A 107 -21.34 -1.70 18.67
N SER A 108 -20.60 -2.17 19.66
CA SER A 108 -21.15 -2.52 20.99
C SER A 108 -19.99 -2.78 21.94
N ILE A 109 -19.54 -1.75 22.68
CA ILE A 109 -19.48 -1.72 24.15
C ILE A 109 -19.64 -0.27 24.60
#